data_AF-B7TYJ7-F1
#
_entry.id   AF-B7TYJ7-F1
#
_cell.length_a   1.000
_cell.length_b   1.000
_cell.length_c   1.000
_cell.angle_alpha   90.00
_cell.angle_beta   90.00
_cell.angle_gamma   90.00
#
_symmetry.space_group_name_H-M   'P 1'
#
loop_
_entity.id
_entity.type
_entity.pdbx_description
1 polymer ?
#
loop_
_entity_poly.entity_id
_entity_poly.type
_entity_poly.pdbx_seq_one_letter_code
_entity_poly.pdbx_strand_id
1 'polypeptide(L)' 'VTRWWMELDLTGRLPFARDRLVELYFWANGTYFEPQYSRARVLMTKVLASISAMDDTYDTHGT' A
#
# COMPACT_ATOMS: atom_id res chain seq x y z
N VAL A 1 -2.24 6.65 -7.58
CA VAL A 1 -2.07 5.57 -6.59
C VAL A 1 -3.33 4.73 -6.50
N THR A 2 -4.50 5.33 -6.27
CA THR A 2 -5.81 4.64 -6.20
C THR A 2 -6.16 3.81 -7.44
N ARG A 3 -6.03 4.37 -8.66
CA ARG A 3 -6.28 3.61 -9.89
C ARG A 3 -5.41 2.35 -10.01
N TRP A 4 -4.12 2.47 -9.67
CA TRP A 4 -3.19 1.32 -9.67
C TRP A 4 -3.58 0.25 -8.63
N TRP A 5 -4.08 0.67 -7.47
CA TRP A 5 -4.55 -0.25 -6.42
C TRP A 5 -5.82 -1.00 -6.86
N MET A 6 -6.76 -0.29 -7.49
CA MET A 6 -7.98 -0.89 -8.05
C MET A 6 -7.68 -1.86 -9.20
N GLU A 7 -6.73 -1.55 -10.06
CA GLU A 7 -6.30 -2.44 -11.16
C GLU A 7 -5.66 -3.75 -10.67
N LEU A 8 -5.05 -3.75 -9.48
CA LEU A 8 -4.50 -4.95 -8.86
C LEU A 8 -5.59 -5.87 -8.28
N ASP A 9 -6.77 -5.32 -7.99
CA ASP A 9 -7.92 -6.04 -7.42
C ASP A 9 -7.55 -6.90 -6.20
N LEU A 10 -6.68 -6.36 -5.33
CA LEU A 10 -6.17 -7.09 -4.17
C LEU A 10 -7.26 -7.36 -3.14
N THR A 11 -8.24 -6.47 -3.00
CA THR A 11 -9.41 -6.68 -2.12
C THR A 11 -10.31 -7.81 -2.63
N GLY A 12 -10.42 -8.00 -3.94
CA GLY A 12 -11.15 -9.13 -4.52
C GLY A 12 -10.39 -10.45 -4.42
N ARG A 13 -9.05 -10.42 -4.54
CA ARG A 13 -8.19 -11.62 -4.52
C ARG A 13 -7.79 -12.07 -3.12
N LEU A 14 -7.62 -11.13 -2.20
CA LEU A 14 -7.20 -11.34 -0.82
C LEU A 14 -8.24 -10.69 0.10
N PRO A 15 -9.40 -11.35 0.33
CA PRO A 15 -10.48 -10.77 1.14
C PRO A 15 -10.09 -10.57 2.60
N PHE A 16 -9.00 -11.20 3.06
CA PHE A 16 -8.43 -11.02 4.39
C PHE A 16 -7.48 -9.81 4.48
N ALA A 17 -6.98 -9.30 3.35
CA ALA A 17 -6.04 -8.18 3.32
C ALA A 17 -6.79 -6.85 3.55
N ARG A 18 -6.22 -5.99 4.38
CA ARG A 18 -6.85 -4.73 4.80
C ARG A 18 -6.67 -3.65 3.72
N ASP A 19 -7.72 -2.89 3.42
CA ASP A 19 -7.62 -1.75 2.49
C ASP A 19 -7.03 -0.52 3.19
N ARG A 20 -5.69 -0.39 3.13
CA ARG A 20 -4.92 0.63 3.85
C ARG A 20 -4.32 1.72 2.96
N LEU A 21 -4.76 1.82 1.71
CA LEU A 21 -4.07 2.66 0.72
C LEU A 21 -3.92 4.13 1.15
N VAL A 22 -4.96 4.70 1.78
CA VAL A 22 -4.95 6.09 2.28
C VAL A 22 -3.95 6.28 3.41
N GLU A 23 -3.94 5.35 4.37
CA GLU A 23 -3.02 5.35 5.52
C GLU A 23 -1.56 5.26 5.06
N LEU A 24 -1.28 4.40 4.07
CA LEU A 24 0.05 4.20 3.51
C LEU A 24 0.52 5.39 2.65
N TYR A 25 -0.42 6.05 1.96
CA TYR A 25 -0.11 7.31 1.26
C TYR A 25 0.19 8.44 2.25
N PHE A 26 -0.53 8.49 3.37
CA PHE A 26 -0.27 9.44 4.45
C PHE A 26 1.12 9.23 5.05
N TRP A 27 1.51 7.97 5.31
CA TRP A 27 2.87 7.63 5.74
C TRP A 27 3.94 8.08 4.75
N ALA A 28 3.77 7.78 3.46
CA ALA A 28 4.69 8.21 2.42
C ALA A 28 4.80 9.75 2.33
N ASN A 29 3.70 10.47 2.57
CA ASN A 29 3.69 11.92 2.63
C ASN A 29 4.42 12.47 3.86
N GLY A 30 4.34 11.78 5.01
CA GLY A 30 5.13 12.11 6.19
C GLY A 30 6.64 11.96 5.99
N THR A 31 7.07 10.97 5.21
CA THR A 31 8.49 10.75 4.89
C THR A 31 9.03 11.74 3.86
N TYR A 32 8.23 12.05 2.84
CA TYR A 32 8.63 12.88 1.70
C TYR A 32 7.59 13.98 1.47
N PHE A 33 7.50 14.97 2.36
CA PHE A 33 6.43 15.97 2.29
C PHE A 33 6.67 17.02 1.20
N GLU A 34 7.92 17.23 0.77
CA GLU A 34 8.24 18.29 -0.18
C GLU A 34 7.72 18.00 -1.60
N PRO A 35 7.24 19.02 -2.34
CA PRO A 35 6.58 18.82 -3.63
C PRO A 35 7.41 18.04 -4.65
N GLN A 36 8.73 18.24 -4.70
CA GLN A 36 9.65 17.59 -5.62
C GLN A 36 9.67 16.06 -5.50
N TYR A 37 9.30 15.51 -4.34
CA TYR A 37 9.32 14.08 -4.08
C TYR A 37 8.01 13.36 -4.46
N SER A 38 7.18 13.97 -5.32
CA SER A 38 5.93 13.36 -5.78
C SER A 38 6.10 11.93 -6.33
N ARG A 39 7.15 11.67 -7.12
CA ARG A 39 7.43 10.31 -7.62
C ARG A 39 7.85 9.35 -6.51
N ALA A 40 8.66 9.81 -5.56
CA ALA A 40 9.10 9.01 -4.42
C ALA A 40 7.91 8.63 -3.53
N ARG A 41 6.98 9.57 -3.25
CA ARG A 41 5.73 9.27 -2.53
C ARG A 41 4.93 8.17 -3.21
N VAL A 42 4.72 8.28 -4.52
CA VAL A 42 3.98 7.26 -5.29
C VAL A 42 4.67 5.90 -5.21
N LEU A 43 5.99 5.84 -5.37
CA LEU A 43 6.74 4.58 -5.28
C LEU A 43 6.68 3.98 -3.87
N MET A 44 6.90 4.81 -2.85
CA MET A 44 6.86 4.42 -1.45
C MET A 44 5.50 3.84 -1.07
N THR A 45 4.39 4.49 -1.45
CA THR A 45 3.06 3.96 -1.19
C THR A 45 2.82 2.61 -1.84
N LYS A 46 3.32 2.38 -3.06
CA LYS A 46 3.22 1.07 -3.71
C LYS A 46 3.98 -0.01 -2.95
N VAL A 47 5.21 0.29 -2.52
CA VAL A 47 6.04 -0.62 -1.74
C VAL A 47 5.39 -0.95 -0.41
N LEU A 48 4.93 0.07 0.32
CA LEU A 48 4.22 -0.09 1.59
C LEU A 48 2.94 -0.93 1.43
N ALA A 49 2.20 -0.73 0.35
CA ALA A 49 0.97 -1.49 0.08
C ALA A 49 1.27 -2.97 -0.18
N SER A 50 2.33 -3.27 -0.95
CA SER A 50 2.79 -4.65 -1.13
C SER A 50 3.27 -5.29 0.18
N ILE A 51 4.01 -4.54 1.01
CA ILE A 51 4.47 -5.03 2.32
C ILE A 51 3.27 -5.33 3.22
N SER A 52 2.28 -4.44 3.28
CA SER A 52 1.07 -4.65 4.08
C SER A 52 0.30 -5.90 3.64
N ALA A 53 0.18 -6.15 2.34
CA ALA A 53 -0.49 -7.34 1.83
C ALA A 53 0.28 -8.64 2.16
N MET A 54 1.62 -8.59 2.10
CA MET A 54 2.46 -9.72 2.53
C MET A 54 2.35 -9.96 4.04
N ASP A 55 2.42 -8.91 4.85
CA ASP A 55 2.25 -8.95 6.30
C ASP A 55 0.92 -9.60 6.68
N ASP A 56 -0.19 -9.12 6.10
CA ASP A 56 -1.52 -9.71 6.30
C ASP A 56 -1.55 -11.20 5.91
N THR A 57 -0.82 -11.61 4.87
CA THR A 57 -0.73 -13.02 4.45
C THR A 57 0.03 -13.86 5.48
N TYR A 58 1.17 -13.39 5.98
CA TYR A 58 1.94 -14.13 6.98
C TYR A 58 1.27 -14.16 8.35
N ASP A 59 0.57 -13.09 8.74
CA ASP A 59 -0.16 -13.01 10.01
C ASP A 59 -1.40 -13.92 10.03
N THR A 60 -2.08 -14.06 8.88
CA THR A 60 -3.29 -14.88 8.77
C THR A 60 -3.02 -16.34 8.36
N HIS A 61 -2.01 -16.57 7.53
CA HIS A 61 -1.72 -17.87 6.92
C HIS A 61 -0.34 -18.45 7.25
N GLY A 62 0.46 -17.79 8.09
CA GLY A 62 1.73 -18.32 8.59
C GLY A 62 1.52 -19.49 9.55
N THR A 63 1.44 -20.70 9.00
CA THR A 63 1.64 -21.97 9.72
C THR A 63 3.09 -22.41 9.57
#